data_AF-A0A3A8QEI0-F1
#
_entry.id   AF-A0A3A8QEI0-F1
#
_cell.length_a   1.000
_cell.length_b   1.000
_cell.length_c   1.000
_cell.angle_alpha   90.00
_cell.angle_beta   90.00
_cell.angle_gamma   90.00
#
_symmetry.space_group_name_H-M   'P 1'
#
loop_
_entity.id
_entity.type
_entity.pdbx_description
1 polymer ?
#
loop_
_entity_poly.entity_id
_entity_poly.type
_entity_poly.pdbx_seq_one_letter_code
_entity_poly.pdbx_strand_id
1 'polypeptide(L)'
;MSKSAEDAMKELRAAAQQRKETERAQVAKARATSGKEPFDIQKLHALYNLTWDIHDAPLTPDLIEDYERRYYLDSPKVKTLQQFAEHLAYLRDNDAG
;
A
#
# COMPACT_ATOMS: atom_id res chain seq x y z
N MET A 1 15.81 2.28 36.26
CA MET A 1 14.46 2.55 35.73
C MET A 1 14.21 1.59 34.57
N SER A 2 13.51 0.48 34.80
CA SER A 2 13.02 -0.33 33.68
C SER A 2 11.71 0.30 33.17
N LYS A 3 11.56 0.49 31.86
CA LYS A 3 10.24 0.77 31.30
C LYS A 3 9.33 -0.43 31.55
N SER A 4 8.10 -0.20 31.99
CA SER A 4 7.09 -1.27 31.96
C SER A 4 6.83 -1.68 30.51
N ALA A 5 6.46 -2.93 30.28
CA ALA A 5 6.09 -3.41 28.95
C ALA A 5 4.93 -2.59 28.35
N GLU A 6 4.06 -2.05 29.20
CA GLU A 6 2.95 -1.15 28.84
C GLU A 6 3.43 0.18 28.23
N ASP A 7 4.51 0.76 28.77
CA ASP A 7 5.08 2.03 28.30
C ASP A 7 5.75 1.83 26.93
N ALA A 8 6.54 0.76 26.79
CA ALA A 8 7.11 0.36 25.50
C ALA A 8 6.03 0.04 24.44
N MET A 9 4.94 -0.65 24.82
CA MET A 9 3.80 -0.88 23.92
C MET A 9 3.08 0.41 23.52
N LYS A 10 3.00 1.39 24.42
CA LYS A 10 2.41 2.71 24.14
C LYS A 10 3.28 3.51 23.17
N GLU A 11 4.59 3.53 23.36
CA GLU A 11 5.55 4.16 22.44
C GLU A 11 5.51 3.52 21.04
N LEU A 12 5.50 2.18 20.96
CA LEU A 12 5.42 1.46 19.69
C LEU A 12 4.12 1.78 18.93
N ARG A 13 2.98 1.89 19.61
CA ARG A 13 1.71 2.31 19.00
C ARG A 13 1.76 3.75 18.49
N ALA A 14 2.32 4.68 19.28
CA ALA A 14 2.48 6.08 18.87
C ALA A 14 3.40 6.21 17.64
N ALA A 15 4.53 5.50 17.62
CA ALA A 15 5.45 5.49 16.49
C ALA A 15 4.84 4.85 15.23
N ALA A 16 4.04 3.79 15.36
CA ALA A 16 3.33 3.18 14.24
C ALA A 16 2.26 4.11 13.65
N GLN A 17 1.50 4.80 14.51
CA GLN A 17 0.50 5.79 14.08
C GLN A 17 1.15 6.96 13.33
N GLN A 18 2.23 7.54 13.88
CA GLN A 18 2.97 8.64 13.25
C GLN A 18 3.56 8.25 11.88
N ARG A 19 3.99 6.99 11.70
CA ARG A 19 4.41 6.46 10.39
C ARG A 19 3.26 6.42 9.40
N LYS A 20 2.10 5.84 9.75
CA LYS A 20 0.91 5.83 8.89
C LYS A 20 0.47 7.23 8.46
N GLU A 21 0.48 8.21 9.37
CA GLU A 21 0.15 9.60 9.04
C GLU A 21 1.18 10.23 8.09
N THR A 22 2.46 9.94 8.29
CA THR A 22 3.55 10.40 7.41
C THR A 22 3.46 9.77 6.02
N GLU A 23 3.13 8.48 5.92
CA GLU A 23 2.93 7.74 4.67
C GLU A 23 1.70 8.26 3.91
N ARG A 24 0.56 8.46 4.59
CA ARG A 24 -0.64 9.08 3.99
C ARG A 24 -0.34 10.47 3.43
N ALA A 25 0.47 11.28 4.11
CA ALA A 25 0.89 12.59 3.61
C ALA A 25 1.80 12.49 2.37
N GLN A 26 2.70 11.50 2.32
CA GLN A 26 3.53 11.22 1.13
C GLN A 26 2.69 10.73 -0.05
N VAL A 27 1.74 9.82 0.19
CA VAL A 27 0.78 9.33 -0.80
C VAL A 27 -0.08 10.46 -1.35
N ALA A 28 -0.65 11.32 -0.49
CA ALA A 28 -1.43 12.49 -0.93
C ALA A 28 -0.60 13.46 -1.80
N LYS A 29 0.67 13.70 -1.43
CA LYS A 29 1.59 14.49 -2.26
C LYS A 29 1.87 13.81 -3.61
N ALA A 30 2.12 12.51 -3.62
CA ALA A 30 2.35 11.76 -4.86
C ALA A 30 1.11 11.69 -5.76
N ARG A 31 -0.10 11.53 -5.18
CA ARG A 31 -1.39 11.63 -5.87
C ARG A 31 -1.55 12.98 -6.58
N ALA A 32 -1.05 14.06 -5.98
CA ALA A 32 -1.11 15.41 -6.55
C ALA A 32 0.00 15.74 -7.57
N THR A 33 1.21 15.17 -7.45
CA THR A 33 2.39 15.62 -8.24
C THR A 33 3.02 14.58 -9.17
N SER A 34 2.62 13.30 -9.12
CA SER A 34 3.36 12.23 -9.83
C SER A 34 3.06 12.11 -11.33
N GLY A 35 1.97 12.72 -11.82
CA GLY A 35 1.54 12.62 -13.21
C GLY A 35 1.09 11.21 -13.66
N LYS A 36 0.90 10.28 -12.71
CA LYS A 36 0.33 8.95 -12.99
C LYS A 36 -1.19 9.03 -13.20
N GLU A 37 -1.78 7.97 -13.74
CA GLU A 37 -3.23 7.76 -13.64
C GLU A 37 -3.66 7.81 -12.16
N PRO A 38 -4.76 8.50 -11.79
CA PRO A 38 -5.30 8.47 -10.44
C PRO A 38 -5.62 7.05 -9.97
N PHE A 39 -5.18 6.70 -8.76
CA PHE A 39 -5.42 5.37 -8.20
C PHE A 39 -6.91 5.09 -7.97
N ASP A 40 -7.35 3.90 -8.36
CA ASP A 40 -8.73 3.42 -8.27
C ASP A 40 -8.69 1.89 -8.05
N ILE A 41 -9.12 1.44 -6.88
CA ILE A 41 -9.10 0.02 -6.51
C ILE A 41 -10.11 -0.82 -7.33
N GLN A 42 -11.22 -0.24 -7.79
CA GLN A 42 -12.22 -0.96 -8.58
C GLN A 42 -11.71 -1.22 -9.99
N LYS A 43 -11.02 -0.25 -10.59
CA LYS A 43 -10.26 -0.48 -11.83
C LYS A 43 -9.15 -1.51 -11.63
N LEU A 44 -8.37 -1.40 -10.55
CA LEU A 44 -7.28 -2.37 -10.30
C LEU A 44 -7.83 -3.79 -10.15
N HIS A 45 -8.95 -3.97 -9.44
CA HIS A 45 -9.63 -5.26 -9.30
C HIS A 45 -10.14 -5.84 -10.63
N ALA A 46 -10.49 -5.00 -11.61
CA ALA A 46 -10.86 -5.43 -12.96
C ALA A 46 -9.65 -5.78 -13.85
N LEU A 47 -8.43 -5.39 -13.45
CA LEU A 47 -7.18 -5.61 -14.20
C LEU A 47 -6.30 -6.70 -13.56
N TYR A 48 -6.41 -6.92 -12.25
CA TYR A 48 -5.66 -7.89 -11.47
C TYR A 48 -6.57 -8.55 -10.45
N ASN A 49 -6.53 -9.89 -10.37
CA ASN A 49 -7.31 -10.62 -9.38
C ASN A 49 -6.70 -10.46 -7.98
N LEU A 50 -7.23 -9.50 -7.21
CA LEU A 50 -6.73 -9.15 -5.88
C LEU A 50 -6.75 -10.35 -4.89
N THR A 51 -7.60 -11.37 -5.10
CA THR A 51 -7.60 -12.57 -4.24
C THR A 51 -6.32 -13.40 -4.33
N TRP A 52 -5.41 -13.13 -5.28
CA TRP A 52 -4.07 -13.72 -5.29
C TRP A 52 -3.14 -13.13 -4.21
N ASP A 53 -3.30 -11.87 -3.86
CA ASP A 53 -2.59 -11.24 -2.74
C ASP A 53 -3.37 -11.46 -1.42
N ILE A 54 -4.67 -11.19 -1.45
CA ILE A 54 -5.49 -11.01 -0.24
C ILE A 54 -6.31 -12.24 0.15
N HIS A 55 -6.26 -13.31 -0.66
CA HIS A 55 -7.11 -14.49 -0.52
C HIS A 55 -8.60 -14.06 -0.50
N ASP A 56 -9.46 -14.73 0.27
CA ASP A 56 -10.87 -14.36 0.42
C ASP A 56 -11.12 -13.22 1.43
N ALA A 57 -10.08 -12.44 1.79
CA ALA A 57 -10.24 -11.32 2.70
C ALA A 57 -11.03 -10.16 2.05
N PRO A 58 -11.90 -9.46 2.80
CA PRO A 58 -12.64 -8.32 2.27
C PRO A 58 -11.72 -7.12 1.99
N LEU A 59 -12.07 -6.31 0.98
CA LEU A 59 -11.38 -5.06 0.66
C LEU A 59 -11.63 -4.01 1.77
N THR A 60 -10.75 -3.97 2.77
CA THR A 60 -10.80 -3.00 3.88
C THR A 60 -10.12 -1.66 3.51
N PRO A 61 -10.44 -0.55 4.19
CA PRO A 61 -9.80 0.75 3.94
C PRO A 61 -8.27 0.72 4.07
N ASP A 62 -7.71 0.07 5.11
CA ASP A 62 -6.27 -0.08 5.28
C ASP A 62 -5.58 -0.83 4.13
N LEU A 63 -6.28 -1.81 3.55
CA LEU A 63 -5.78 -2.61 2.43
C LEU A 63 -5.86 -1.85 1.10
N ILE A 64 -6.90 -1.03 0.91
CA ILE A 64 -7.01 -0.08 -0.20
C ILE A 64 -5.89 0.97 -0.10
N GLU A 65 -5.60 1.47 1.10
CA GLU A 65 -4.50 2.41 1.34
C GLU A 65 -3.12 1.80 1.05
N ASP A 66 -2.87 0.53 1.37
CA ASP A 66 -1.61 -0.12 1.02
C ASP A 66 -1.44 -0.32 -0.49
N TYR A 67 -2.48 -0.72 -1.23
CA TYR A 67 -2.40 -0.74 -2.69
C TYR A 67 -2.12 0.65 -3.29
N GLU A 68 -2.72 1.70 -2.74
CA GLU A 68 -2.43 3.06 -3.16
C GLU A 68 -0.97 3.46 -2.83
N ARG A 69 -0.48 3.08 -1.65
CA ARG A 69 0.90 3.29 -1.19
C ARG A 69 1.91 2.57 -2.10
N ARG A 70 1.67 1.29 -2.40
CA ARG A 70 2.45 0.47 -3.35
C ARG A 70 2.46 1.09 -4.75
N TYR A 71 1.30 1.58 -5.22
CA TYR A 71 1.17 2.20 -6.53
C TYR A 71 1.94 3.53 -6.65
N TYR A 72 1.80 4.44 -5.69
CA TYR A 72 2.44 5.76 -5.80
C TYR A 72 3.93 5.73 -5.40
N LEU A 73 4.26 5.14 -4.25
CA LEU A 73 5.58 5.24 -3.63
C LEU A 73 6.51 4.10 -4.07
N ASP A 74 6.10 2.85 -3.89
CA ASP A 74 6.97 1.67 -4.13
C ASP A 74 7.21 1.43 -5.64
N SER A 75 6.27 1.87 -6.50
CA SER A 75 6.26 1.62 -7.95
C SER A 75 6.55 2.89 -8.79
N PRO A 76 7.68 3.60 -8.64
CA PRO A 76 7.90 4.91 -9.28
C PRO A 76 7.96 4.87 -10.82
N LYS A 77 8.34 3.72 -11.39
CA LYS A 77 8.39 3.50 -12.85
C LYS A 77 7.00 3.37 -13.48
N VAL A 78 6.06 2.73 -12.78
CA VAL A 78 4.66 2.53 -13.19
C VAL A 78 3.94 3.87 -13.31
N LYS A 79 3.13 4.04 -14.38
CA LYS A 79 2.36 5.26 -14.69
C LYS A 79 0.84 5.06 -14.80
N THR A 80 0.36 3.83 -14.99
CA THR A 80 -1.06 3.50 -15.12
C THR A 80 -1.44 2.31 -14.25
N LEU A 81 -2.73 2.11 -13.98
CA LEU A 81 -3.20 0.97 -13.20
C LEU A 81 -3.01 -0.37 -13.93
N GLN A 82 -3.00 -0.36 -15.27
CA GLN A 82 -2.65 -1.55 -16.06
C GLN A 82 -1.18 -1.94 -15.86
N GLN A 83 -0.24 -1.00 -15.94
CA GLN A 83 1.17 -1.26 -15.63
C GLN A 83 1.39 -1.68 -14.17
N PHE A 84 0.49 -1.31 -13.26
CA PHE A 84 0.53 -1.77 -11.88
C PHE A 84 0.03 -3.21 -11.76
N ALA A 85 -1.07 -3.58 -12.40
CA ALA A 85 -1.56 -4.96 -12.49
C ALA A 85 -0.50 -5.91 -13.09
N GLU A 86 0.16 -5.47 -14.18
CA GLU A 86 1.29 -6.19 -14.80
C GLU A 86 2.49 -6.33 -13.84
N HIS A 87 2.80 -5.29 -13.05
CA HIS A 87 3.86 -5.35 -12.04
C HIS A 87 3.52 -6.28 -10.87
N LEU A 88 2.27 -6.28 -10.39
CA LEU A 88 1.79 -7.17 -9.33
C LEU A 88 1.84 -8.63 -9.77
N ALA A 89 1.37 -8.94 -10.99
CA ALA A 89 1.47 -10.28 -11.56
C ALA A 89 2.93 -10.73 -11.73
N TYR A 90 3.81 -9.85 -12.22
CA TYR A 90 5.25 -10.13 -12.29
C TYR A 90 5.85 -10.45 -10.92
N LEU A 91 5.52 -9.67 -9.88
CA LEU A 91 6.03 -9.92 -8.53
C LEU A 91 5.54 -11.29 -8.02
N ARG A 92 4.23 -11.56 -8.08
CA ARG A 92 3.65 -12.86 -7.68
C ARG A 92 4.33 -14.05 -8.38
N ASP A 93 4.61 -13.92 -9.67
CA ASP A 93 5.18 -14.99 -10.49
C ASP A 93 6.70 -15.17 -10.28
N ASN A 94 7.36 -14.26 -9.56
CA ASN A 94 8.80 -14.29 -9.25
C ASN A 94 9.11 -14.36 -7.74
N ASP A 95 8.15 -14.09 -6.85
CA ASP A 95 8.24 -14.31 -5.39
C ASP A 95 8.10 -15.81 -4.99
N ALA A 96 8.11 -16.72 -5.97
CA ALA A 96 8.22 -18.16 -5.76
C ALA A 96 9.67 -18.59 -5.45
N GLY A 97 10.19 -18.15 -4.29
CA GLY A 97 11.56 -18.42 -3.81
C GLY A 97 11.63 -18.78 -2.33
#